data_AF-C1N1Y4-F1
#
_entry.id   AF-C1N1Y4-F1
#
_cell.length_a   1.000
_cell.length_b   1.000
_cell.length_c   1.000
_cell.angle_alpha   90.00
_cell.angle_beta   90.00
_cell.angle_gamma   90.00
#
_symmetry.space_group_name_H-M   'P 1'
#
loop_
_entity.id
_entity.type
_entity.pdbx_description
1 polymer ?
#
loop_
_entity_poly.entity_id
_entity_poly.type
_entity_poly.pdbx_seq_one_letter_code
_entity_poly.pdbx_strand_id
1 'polypeptide(L)'
;MRLPRAPLVAIVLLLLLAVSGASRVHADDFDEDFAPPTRTARANANANAATAPRSRASAGGSNDDDTSGAASVATTKGAGGAGRGVEDITFVLEHALAVRPGDVSDDDFAPCGVFSARAHFERSSSAAAADDDVAVARLTRLQLTRDPVDASFAAAFAKLVEDDLPYRVRVPANVLHPRKGVGVMASIPARCLADAQLQENFALHADELGNVVGVDYATMGGDCAPNGEREITPLGANPVFRTTAAVRHHKTAPRLDPRAGTDVRGHGGPGAKKERDADGNVKKKPPPSPFMAKYWMYVLPAMFLLSNVLNPPPPPKNKAS
;
A
#
# COMPACT_ATOMS: atom_id res chain seq x y z
N MET A 1 -47.54 37.21 -43.12
CA MET A 1 -47.20 35.92 -43.77
C MET A 1 -46.72 34.96 -42.69
N ARG A 2 -47.35 33.79 -42.58
CA ARG A 2 -47.20 32.82 -41.48
C ARG A 2 -46.07 31.84 -41.81
N LEU A 3 -45.19 31.57 -40.84
CA LEU A 3 -44.11 30.57 -40.97
C LEU A 3 -44.68 29.15 -41.17
N PRO A 4 -44.05 28.30 -42.01
CA PRO A 4 -44.44 26.91 -42.15
C PRO A 4 -43.95 26.07 -40.96
N ARG A 5 -44.84 25.21 -40.46
CA ARG A 5 -44.56 24.20 -39.43
C ARG A 5 -43.74 23.07 -40.06
N ALA A 6 -42.48 22.93 -39.65
CA ALA A 6 -41.68 21.75 -39.96
C ALA A 6 -42.12 20.57 -39.05
N PRO A 7 -42.18 19.32 -39.56
CA PRO A 7 -42.64 18.19 -38.77
C PRO A 7 -41.58 17.76 -37.74
N LEU A 8 -41.98 17.75 -36.46
CA LEU A 8 -41.23 17.29 -35.28
C LEU A 8 -40.52 15.92 -35.45
N VAL A 9 -40.97 15.11 -36.39
CA VAL A 9 -40.40 13.80 -36.72
C VAL A 9 -38.95 13.91 -37.24
N ALA A 10 -38.61 14.98 -37.96
CA ALA A 10 -37.27 15.16 -38.51
C ALA A 10 -36.21 15.48 -37.43
N ILE A 11 -36.62 16.18 -36.36
CA ILE A 11 -35.73 16.55 -35.25
C ILE A 11 -35.48 15.34 -34.34
N VAL A 12 -36.49 14.49 -34.14
CA VAL A 12 -36.35 13.25 -33.34
C VAL A 12 -35.46 12.22 -34.06
N LEU A 13 -35.53 12.12 -35.39
CA LEU A 13 -34.68 11.21 -36.15
C LEU A 13 -33.20 11.63 -36.13
N LEU A 14 -32.93 12.94 -36.15
CA LEU A 14 -31.58 13.50 -36.09
C LEU A 14 -30.95 13.33 -34.69
N LEU A 15 -31.74 13.39 -33.63
CA LEU A 15 -31.29 13.09 -32.26
C LEU A 15 -31.00 11.60 -32.03
N LEU A 16 -31.77 10.69 -32.65
CA LEU A 16 -31.50 9.24 -32.58
C LEU A 16 -30.25 8.82 -33.34
N LEU A 17 -29.93 9.49 -34.46
CA LEU A 17 -28.68 9.29 -35.20
C LEU A 17 -27.45 9.82 -34.46
N ALA A 18 -27.60 10.87 -33.65
CA ALA A 18 -26.49 11.43 -32.86
C ALA A 18 -26.12 10.57 -31.63
N VAL A 19 -27.05 9.78 -31.08
CA VAL A 19 -26.78 8.90 -29.91
C VAL A 19 -26.18 7.54 -30.32
N SER A 20 -26.28 7.17 -31.60
CA SER A 20 -25.77 5.88 -32.10
C SER A 20 -24.30 5.92 -32.57
N GLY A 21 -23.64 7.08 -32.49
CA GLY A 21 -22.30 7.32 -33.03
C GLY A 21 -21.13 7.20 -32.05
N ALA A 22 -21.37 6.93 -30.76
CA ALA A 22 -20.32 6.88 -29.75
C ALA A 22 -20.27 5.52 -29.05
N SER A 23 -19.58 4.54 -29.66
CA SER A 23 -18.91 3.41 -29.00
C SER A 23 -18.22 2.52 -30.03
N ARG A 24 -16.97 2.85 -30.38
CA ARG A 24 -15.99 1.87 -30.89
C ARG A 24 -14.64 2.22 -30.29
N VAL A 25 -14.41 1.73 -29.07
CA VAL A 25 -13.06 1.54 -28.53
C VAL A 25 -12.82 0.03 -28.60
N HIS A 26 -11.71 -0.34 -29.23
CA HIS A 26 -11.24 -1.71 -29.36
C HIS A 26 -11.11 -2.38 -27.99
N ALA A 27 -11.77 -3.53 -27.85
CA ALA A 27 -11.49 -4.52 -26.84
C ALA A 27 -11.20 -5.83 -27.60
N ASP A 28 -9.98 -5.98 -28.06
CA ASP A 28 -9.40 -7.24 -28.52
C ASP A 28 -7.97 -7.27 -27.96
N ASP A 29 -7.80 -8.08 -26.91
CA ASP A 29 -6.58 -8.81 -26.52
C ASP A 29 -6.76 -9.25 -25.06
N PHE A 30 -7.62 -10.26 -24.88
CA PHE A 30 -7.56 -11.14 -23.72
C PHE A 30 -7.07 -12.50 -24.22
N ASP A 31 -5.82 -12.83 -23.89
CA ASP A 31 -5.25 -14.17 -24.04
C ASP A 31 -6.00 -15.16 -23.14
N GLU A 32 -7.00 -15.83 -23.71
CA GLU A 32 -7.68 -17.00 -23.14
C GLU A 32 -6.83 -18.26 -23.36
N ASP A 33 -5.67 -18.34 -22.72
CA ASP A 33 -4.88 -19.59 -22.62
C ASP A 33 -4.25 -19.73 -21.23
N PHE A 34 -5.08 -19.73 -20.18
CA PHE A 34 -4.68 -20.18 -18.83
C PHE A 34 -5.28 -21.55 -18.53
N ALA A 35 -4.73 -22.60 -19.15
CA ALA A 35 -4.98 -23.97 -18.74
C ALA A 35 -4.15 -24.30 -17.48
N PRO A 36 -4.76 -24.82 -16.39
CA PRO A 36 -3.98 -25.21 -15.21
C PRO A 36 -3.08 -26.41 -15.55
N PRO A 37 -1.81 -26.42 -15.11
CA PRO A 37 -0.88 -27.50 -15.46
C PRO A 37 -1.36 -28.84 -14.91
N THR A 38 -1.59 -29.78 -15.82
CA THR A 38 -1.95 -31.16 -15.50
C THR A 38 -0.79 -31.87 -14.82
N ARG A 39 -1.14 -32.75 -13.87
CA ARG A 39 -0.27 -33.39 -12.88
C ARG A 39 0.84 -34.30 -13.46
N THR A 40 0.92 -34.45 -14.77
CA THR A 40 1.86 -35.33 -15.49
C THR A 40 3.14 -34.63 -15.95
N ALA A 41 3.19 -33.29 -16.00
CA ALA A 41 4.40 -32.55 -16.39
C ALA A 41 5.47 -32.46 -15.28
N ARG A 42 5.12 -32.80 -14.03
CA ARG A 42 6.05 -32.75 -12.88
C ARG A 42 6.96 -33.98 -12.73
N ALA A 43 6.74 -35.05 -13.50
CA ALA A 43 7.48 -36.30 -13.34
C ALA A 43 8.80 -36.37 -14.14
N ASN A 44 8.95 -35.58 -15.21
CA ASN A 44 10.10 -35.71 -16.13
C ASN A 44 11.21 -34.66 -15.96
N ALA A 45 11.04 -33.66 -15.09
CA ALA A 45 12.11 -32.69 -14.81
C ALA A 45 13.12 -33.17 -13.75
N ASN A 46 12.80 -34.22 -12.99
CA ASN A 46 13.65 -34.75 -11.91
C ASN A 46 14.58 -35.91 -12.31
N ALA A 47 14.57 -36.34 -13.58
CA ALA A 47 15.38 -37.48 -14.03
C ALA A 47 16.77 -37.11 -14.60
N ASN A 48 17.03 -35.84 -14.92
CA ASN A 48 18.25 -35.43 -15.63
C ASN A 48 19.26 -34.62 -14.77
N ALA A 49 19.08 -34.53 -13.45
CA ALA A 49 20.02 -33.83 -12.56
C ALA A 49 21.01 -34.77 -11.84
N ALA A 50 21.08 -36.04 -12.23
CA ALA A 50 21.90 -37.05 -11.57
C ALA A 50 22.95 -37.64 -12.52
N THR A 51 23.95 -36.84 -12.97
CA THR A 51 25.19 -37.42 -13.52
C THR A 51 26.41 -36.49 -13.39
N ALA A 52 27.33 -36.89 -12.50
CA ALA A 52 28.78 -36.63 -12.45
C ALA A 52 29.32 -35.30 -11.85
N PRO A 53 30.58 -35.28 -11.36
CA PRO A 53 31.08 -36.09 -10.25
C PRO A 53 31.75 -35.25 -9.14
N ARG A 54 31.79 -35.82 -7.92
CA ARG A 54 32.51 -35.31 -6.74
C ARG A 54 34.03 -35.41 -6.94
N SER A 55 34.74 -34.28 -6.84
CA SER A 55 36.18 -34.26 -6.52
C SER A 55 36.40 -33.80 -5.07
N ARG A 56 37.12 -34.63 -4.32
CA ARG A 56 37.49 -34.48 -2.92
C ARG A 56 38.99 -34.26 -2.84
N ALA A 57 39.43 -33.14 -2.26
CA ALA A 57 40.77 -32.81 -1.73
C ALA A 57 40.82 -31.28 -1.60
N SER A 58 41.52 -30.61 -0.69
CA SER A 58 42.36 -30.91 0.47
C SER A 58 42.66 -29.53 1.10
N ALA A 59 43.07 -29.52 2.36
CA ALA A 59 43.47 -28.35 3.14
C ALA A 59 44.45 -27.39 2.45
N GLY A 60 44.40 -26.12 2.86
CA GLY A 60 45.46 -25.14 2.59
C GLY A 60 45.01 -23.73 2.97
N GLY A 61 45.47 -23.25 4.13
CA GLY A 61 45.36 -21.84 4.48
C GLY A 61 46.40 -21.01 3.75
N SER A 62 46.01 -19.81 3.34
CA SER A 62 46.92 -18.69 3.07
C SER A 62 46.15 -17.40 3.36
N ASN A 63 46.71 -16.61 4.28
CA ASN A 63 46.36 -15.22 4.47
C ASN A 63 46.96 -14.45 3.30
N ASP A 64 46.15 -13.71 2.56
CA ASP A 64 46.63 -12.62 1.72
C ASP A 64 45.67 -11.44 1.89
N ASP A 65 46.22 -10.40 2.53
CA ASP A 65 45.75 -9.03 2.50
C ASP A 65 45.72 -8.54 1.05
N ASP A 66 44.57 -8.14 0.54
CA ASP A 66 44.50 -7.24 -0.61
C ASP A 66 43.48 -6.13 -0.36
N THR A 67 44.07 -4.95 -0.17
CA THR A 67 43.39 -3.67 0.04
C THR A 67 42.96 -3.12 -1.31
N SER A 68 41.66 -3.18 -1.62
CA SER A 68 41.06 -2.30 -2.64
C SER A 68 39.55 -2.09 -2.43
N GLY A 69 39.16 -0.87 -2.03
CA GLY A 69 37.84 -0.30 -2.31
C GLY A 69 36.67 -0.77 -1.45
N ALA A 70 36.75 -0.64 -0.13
CA ALA A 70 35.62 -0.86 0.78
C ALA A 70 34.58 0.28 0.68
N ALA A 71 33.60 0.14 -0.20
CA ALA A 71 32.35 0.90 -0.12
C ALA A 71 31.46 0.30 0.99
N SER A 72 31.51 0.95 2.16
CA SER A 72 30.53 0.93 3.26
C SER A 72 29.69 -0.35 3.42
N VAL A 73 30.31 -1.37 4.03
CA VAL A 73 29.65 -2.57 4.55
C VAL A 73 28.85 -2.19 5.81
N ALA A 74 27.58 -2.60 5.88
CA ALA A 74 26.74 -2.42 7.05
C ALA A 74 27.44 -3.00 8.31
N THR A 75 27.67 -2.17 9.33
CA THR A 75 28.35 -2.60 10.55
C THR A 75 27.33 -3.12 11.55
N THR A 76 27.29 -4.43 11.78
CA THR A 76 26.53 -5.01 12.89
C THR A 76 27.40 -4.98 14.15
N LYS A 77 26.94 -4.28 15.19
CA LYS A 77 27.57 -4.34 16.52
C LYS A 77 26.89 -5.45 17.33
N GLY A 78 27.30 -6.69 17.10
CA GLY A 78 26.72 -7.87 17.75
C GLY A 78 27.04 -7.92 19.25
N ALA A 79 26.02 -7.83 20.09
CA ALA A 79 26.08 -8.21 21.50
C ALA A 79 25.46 -9.59 21.65
N GLY A 80 26.31 -10.60 21.90
CA GLY A 80 25.88 -11.99 22.09
C GLY A 80 24.95 -12.15 23.29
N GLY A 81 23.76 -12.69 23.03
CA GLY A 81 22.79 -13.11 24.04
C GLY A 81 21.74 -14.01 23.39
N ALA A 82 21.71 -15.28 23.80
CA ALA A 82 20.80 -16.29 23.27
C ALA A 82 19.33 -15.93 23.57
N GLY A 83 18.55 -15.73 22.52
CA GLY A 83 17.10 -15.49 22.61
C GLY A 83 16.73 -14.02 22.44
N ARG A 84 16.36 -13.64 21.22
CA ARG A 84 15.93 -12.28 20.81
C ARG A 84 17.07 -11.25 20.82
N GLY A 85 17.89 -11.29 19.77
CA GLY A 85 18.92 -10.28 19.53
C GLY A 85 18.27 -9.00 19.01
N VAL A 86 18.59 -7.85 19.62
CA VAL A 86 18.25 -6.55 19.06
C VAL A 86 19.54 -5.89 18.64
N GLU A 87 19.65 -5.52 17.38
CA GLU A 87 20.84 -4.88 16.83
C GLU A 87 20.47 -3.59 16.12
N ASP A 88 21.32 -2.57 16.26
CA ASP A 88 21.22 -1.36 15.48
C ASP A 88 21.90 -1.62 14.13
N ILE A 89 21.18 -1.39 13.04
CA ILE A 89 21.66 -1.57 11.67
C ILE A 89 21.65 -0.24 10.94
N THR A 90 22.61 -0.06 10.05
CA THR A 90 22.71 1.13 9.20
C THR A 90 22.92 0.75 7.75
N PHE A 91 22.26 1.47 6.85
CA PHE A 91 22.35 1.22 5.41
C PHE A 91 22.23 2.53 4.64
N VAL A 92 22.82 2.55 3.45
CA VAL A 92 22.99 3.77 2.66
C VAL A 92 21.74 4.04 1.82
N LEU A 93 21.33 5.31 1.77
CA LEU A 93 20.40 5.85 0.80
C LEU A 93 21.21 6.38 -0.38
N GLU A 94 20.85 5.97 -1.58
CA GLU A 94 21.46 6.47 -2.81
C GLU A 94 20.45 7.34 -3.57
N HIS A 95 20.95 8.27 -4.36
CA HIS A 95 20.15 9.07 -5.28
C HIS A 95 20.78 9.10 -6.66
N ALA A 96 19.96 9.43 -7.66
CA ALA A 96 20.46 9.72 -8.99
C ALA A 96 20.07 11.14 -9.40
N LEU A 97 21.07 11.89 -9.83
CA LEU A 97 20.93 13.25 -10.37
C LEU A 97 21.07 13.27 -11.89
N ALA A 98 20.81 12.14 -12.55
CA ALA A 98 20.98 11.99 -13.99
C ALA A 98 20.00 12.91 -14.74
N VAL A 99 20.56 13.90 -15.44
CA VAL A 99 19.84 14.83 -16.32
C VAL A 99 19.63 14.17 -17.69
N ARG A 100 18.97 13.01 -17.72
CA ARG A 100 18.60 12.32 -18.96
C ARG A 100 17.20 11.73 -18.83
N PRO A 101 16.34 11.88 -19.87
CA PRO A 101 15.11 11.12 -19.96
C PRO A 101 15.41 9.63 -20.14
N GLY A 102 14.76 8.76 -19.37
CA GLY A 102 14.87 7.30 -19.51
C GLY A 102 15.33 6.59 -18.23
N ASP A 103 15.73 5.34 -18.38
CA ASP A 103 16.21 4.52 -17.25
C ASP A 103 17.61 4.93 -16.83
N VAL A 104 17.81 4.96 -15.51
CA VAL A 104 19.06 5.36 -14.87
C VAL A 104 19.88 4.11 -14.64
N SER A 105 21.19 4.18 -14.94
CA SER A 105 22.09 3.05 -14.75
C SER A 105 22.56 2.94 -13.30
N ASP A 106 23.08 1.77 -12.91
CA ASP A 106 23.56 1.55 -11.54
C ASP A 106 24.69 2.50 -11.12
N ASP A 107 25.47 3.00 -12.09
CA ASP A 107 26.62 3.89 -11.88
C ASP A 107 26.23 5.36 -11.68
N ASP A 108 25.00 5.74 -12.04
CA ASP A 108 24.47 7.10 -11.85
C ASP A 108 24.04 7.37 -10.40
N PHE A 109 23.98 6.31 -9.58
CA PHE A 109 23.59 6.40 -8.18
C PHE A 109 24.77 6.75 -7.28
N ALA A 110 24.64 7.86 -6.57
CA ALA A 110 25.60 8.29 -5.56
C ALA A 110 24.98 8.17 -4.16
N PRO A 111 25.79 7.86 -3.12
CA PRO A 111 25.32 7.87 -1.74
C PRO A 111 24.93 9.30 -1.35
N CYS A 112 23.82 9.43 -0.62
CA CYS A 112 23.33 10.74 -0.19
C CYS A 112 22.78 10.75 1.25
N GLY A 113 22.88 9.64 1.97
CA GLY A 113 22.54 9.60 3.37
C GLY A 113 22.59 8.19 3.92
N VAL A 114 22.29 8.09 5.22
CA VAL A 114 22.31 6.83 5.95
C VAL A 114 21.02 6.67 6.74
N PHE A 115 20.34 5.55 6.53
CA PHE A 115 19.28 5.09 7.39
C PHE A 115 19.88 4.35 8.58
N SER A 116 19.35 4.63 9.77
CA SER A 116 19.59 3.84 10.99
C SER A 116 18.27 3.23 11.45
N ALA A 117 18.25 1.93 11.72
CA ALA A 117 17.09 1.19 12.20
C ALA A 117 17.48 0.19 13.28
N ARG A 118 16.53 -0.22 14.12
CA ARG A 118 16.68 -1.36 15.04
C ARG A 118 16.13 -2.62 14.41
N ALA A 119 16.97 -3.62 14.19
CA ALA A 119 16.56 -4.96 13.84
C ALA A 119 16.26 -5.78 15.09
N HIS A 120 15.08 -6.39 15.13
CA HIS A 120 14.71 -7.38 16.13
C HIS A 120 14.78 -8.76 15.49
N PHE A 121 15.73 -9.57 15.93
CA PHE A 121 15.91 -10.94 15.46
C PHE A 121 15.17 -11.91 16.36
N GLU A 122 14.21 -12.63 15.82
CA GLU A 122 13.54 -13.75 16.46
C GLU A 122 13.98 -15.03 15.78
N ARG A 123 14.45 -16.00 16.57
CA ARG A 123 14.75 -17.33 16.06
C ARG A 123 13.41 -18.06 15.91
N SER A 124 13.05 -18.47 14.70
CA SER A 124 11.82 -19.24 14.50
C SER A 124 11.96 -20.59 15.22
N SER A 125 11.19 -20.81 16.29
CA SER A 125 11.20 -22.06 17.06
C SER A 125 10.36 -23.17 16.42
N SER A 126 10.00 -23.05 15.14
CA SER A 126 9.29 -24.12 14.44
C SER A 126 10.24 -25.30 14.23
N ALA A 127 10.16 -26.26 15.15
CA ALA A 127 10.90 -27.52 15.19
C ALA A 127 10.60 -28.49 14.00
N ALA A 128 10.22 -27.98 12.82
CA ALA A 128 9.76 -28.75 11.68
C ALA A 128 10.67 -28.69 10.44
N ALA A 129 11.76 -27.91 10.45
CA ALA A 129 12.75 -27.92 9.39
C ALA A 129 14.14 -27.68 10.00
N ALA A 130 14.90 -28.76 10.20
CA ALA A 130 16.18 -28.77 10.88
C ALA A 130 17.37 -28.30 10.01
N ASP A 131 17.15 -27.57 8.91
CA ASP A 131 18.22 -27.20 7.96
C ASP A 131 18.29 -25.72 7.56
N ASP A 132 17.30 -24.87 7.90
CA ASP A 132 17.39 -23.43 7.64
C ASP A 132 17.07 -22.65 8.93
N ASP A 133 18.11 -22.20 9.63
CA ASP A 133 18.03 -21.20 10.71
C ASP A 133 17.58 -19.84 10.11
N VAL A 134 16.32 -19.72 9.71
CA VAL A 134 15.78 -18.46 9.20
C VAL A 134 15.48 -17.54 10.38
N ALA A 135 16.37 -16.58 10.62
CA ALA A 135 16.14 -15.52 11.59
C ALA A 135 15.11 -14.52 11.05
N VAL A 136 13.97 -14.39 11.74
CA VAL A 136 12.97 -13.35 11.46
C VAL A 136 13.54 -12.03 11.96
N ALA A 137 13.72 -11.05 11.09
CA ALA A 137 14.25 -9.73 11.36
C ALA A 137 13.20 -8.64 11.13
N ARG A 138 12.71 -8.04 12.21
CA ARG A 138 11.75 -6.94 12.15
C ARG A 138 12.42 -5.60 12.43
N LEU A 139 12.31 -4.66 11.49
CA LEU A 139 12.89 -3.32 11.60
C LEU A 139 11.98 -2.37 12.38
N THR A 140 12.52 -1.65 13.36
CA THR A 140 11.81 -0.61 14.10
C THR A 140 12.65 0.66 14.17
N ARG A 141 12.01 1.79 14.51
CA ARG A 141 12.69 3.08 14.75
C ARG A 141 13.62 3.49 13.60
N LEU A 142 13.08 3.52 12.38
CA LEU A 142 13.81 4.02 11.23
C LEU A 142 14.05 5.53 11.37
N GLN A 143 15.28 5.95 11.20
CA GLN A 143 15.69 7.35 11.14
C GLN A 143 16.60 7.53 9.93
N LEU A 144 16.52 8.68 9.28
CA LEU A 144 17.34 9.01 8.12
C LEU A 144 18.18 10.24 8.44
N THR A 145 19.48 10.11 8.25
CA THR A 145 20.42 11.24 8.27
C THR A 145 20.83 11.53 6.84
N ARG A 146 20.51 12.72 6.35
CA ARG A 146 20.85 13.19 4.99
C ARG A 146 22.15 13.95 5.01
N ASP A 147 22.90 13.83 3.92
CA ASP A 147 24.08 14.64 3.67
C ASP A 147 23.69 16.10 3.42
N PRO A 148 24.56 17.06 3.78
CA PRO A 148 24.30 18.47 3.53
C PRO A 148 24.18 18.77 2.03
N VAL A 149 23.45 19.84 1.71
CA VAL A 149 23.27 20.27 0.32
C VAL A 149 24.51 21.01 -0.17
N ASP A 150 25.30 20.35 -1.01
CA ASP A 150 26.45 20.94 -1.66
C ASP A 150 26.06 21.80 -2.88
N ALA A 151 26.96 22.70 -3.29
CA ALA A 151 26.76 23.54 -4.47
C ALA A 151 26.63 22.72 -5.77
N SER A 152 27.35 21.60 -5.87
CA SER A 152 27.26 20.66 -7.00
C SER A 152 25.89 19.99 -7.07
N PHE A 153 25.36 19.56 -5.92
CA PHE A 153 24.01 19.03 -5.80
C PHE A 153 22.98 20.07 -6.23
N ALA A 154 23.06 21.29 -5.69
CA ALA A 154 22.11 22.35 -5.98
C ALA A 154 22.07 22.69 -7.48
N ALA A 155 23.23 22.73 -8.15
CA ALA A 155 23.31 22.98 -9.59
C ALA A 155 22.74 21.81 -10.42
N ALA A 156 23.02 20.56 -10.04
CA ALA A 156 22.48 19.39 -10.74
C ALA A 156 20.96 19.25 -10.52
N PHE A 157 20.50 19.51 -9.31
CA PHE A 157 19.09 19.48 -8.96
C PHE A 157 18.31 20.59 -9.66
N ALA A 158 18.86 21.81 -9.76
CA ALA A 158 18.25 22.89 -10.53
C ALA A 158 17.99 22.49 -11.99
N LYS A 159 18.93 21.78 -12.63
CA LYS A 159 18.73 21.25 -13.99
C LYS A 159 17.59 20.24 -14.05
N LEU A 160 17.45 19.36 -13.06
CA LEU A 160 16.31 18.44 -13.01
C LEU A 160 14.98 19.18 -12.89
N VAL A 161 14.95 20.28 -12.15
CA VAL A 161 13.76 21.12 -11.99
C VAL A 161 13.43 21.87 -13.29
N GLU A 162 14.44 22.41 -13.97
CA GLU A 162 14.33 23.09 -15.27
C GLU A 162 13.83 22.16 -16.38
N ASP A 163 14.36 20.94 -16.43
CA ASP A 163 14.01 19.92 -17.43
C ASP A 163 12.77 19.09 -17.05
N ASP A 164 12.11 19.41 -15.93
CA ASP A 164 10.95 18.67 -15.38
C ASP A 164 11.19 17.16 -15.23
N LEU A 165 12.40 16.80 -14.79
CA LEU A 165 12.82 15.43 -14.61
C LEU A 165 12.57 14.94 -13.16
N PRO A 166 12.35 13.63 -12.97
CA PRO A 166 12.18 13.07 -11.64
C PRO A 166 13.50 12.93 -10.90
N TYR A 167 13.50 13.32 -9.62
CA TYR A 167 14.54 12.98 -8.67
C TYR A 167 14.31 11.55 -8.16
N ARG A 168 15.33 10.70 -8.32
CA ARG A 168 15.24 9.26 -8.01
C ARG A 168 16.09 8.91 -6.81
N VAL A 169 15.56 8.01 -5.99
CA VAL A 169 16.20 7.48 -4.80
C VAL A 169 16.20 5.96 -4.84
N ARG A 170 17.24 5.36 -4.28
CA ARG A 170 17.42 3.91 -4.21
C ARG A 170 17.81 3.47 -2.81
N VAL A 171 17.21 2.38 -2.38
CA VAL A 171 17.46 1.71 -1.11
C VAL A 171 17.84 0.25 -1.42
N PRO A 172 18.81 -0.35 -0.71
CA PRO A 172 19.16 -1.76 -0.90
C PRO A 172 17.95 -2.67 -0.71
N ALA A 173 17.83 -3.70 -1.56
CA ALA A 173 16.70 -4.64 -1.51
C ALA A 173 16.71 -5.52 -0.25
N ASN A 174 17.87 -5.72 0.36
CA ASN A 174 17.99 -6.36 1.68
C ASN A 174 18.86 -5.48 2.56
N VAL A 175 18.35 -5.14 3.74
CA VAL A 175 19.03 -4.23 4.66
C VAL A 175 20.14 -4.92 5.47
N LEU A 176 19.95 -6.20 5.76
CA LEU A 176 20.90 -7.01 6.54
C LEU A 176 22.07 -7.49 5.69
N HIS A 177 21.78 -7.83 4.44
CA HIS A 177 22.72 -8.36 3.46
C HIS A 177 22.62 -7.56 2.16
N PRO A 178 23.02 -6.28 2.16
CA PRO A 178 22.94 -5.43 0.97
C PRO A 178 23.81 -6.00 -0.14
N ARG A 179 23.24 -6.13 -1.35
CA ARG A 179 23.95 -6.50 -2.57
C ARG A 179 24.04 -5.29 -3.47
N LYS A 180 25.21 -5.05 -4.05
CA LYS A 180 25.43 -3.93 -4.98
C LYS A 180 24.55 -4.10 -6.23
N GLY A 181 23.94 -3.00 -6.69
CA GLY A 181 23.09 -2.97 -7.88
C GLY A 181 21.69 -3.57 -7.70
N VAL A 182 21.38 -4.17 -6.54
CA VAL A 182 20.04 -4.73 -6.26
C VAL A 182 19.35 -3.87 -5.22
N GLY A 183 18.45 -3.01 -5.69
CA GLY A 183 17.75 -2.05 -4.85
C GLY A 183 16.32 -1.79 -5.29
N VAL A 184 15.55 -1.26 -4.36
CA VAL A 184 14.21 -0.73 -4.62
C VAL A 184 14.35 0.76 -4.89
N MET A 185 13.73 1.21 -5.98
CA MET A 185 13.79 2.60 -6.42
C MET A 185 12.43 3.27 -6.25
N ALA A 186 12.46 4.56 -5.91
CA ALA A 186 11.30 5.43 -5.92
C ALA A 186 11.70 6.78 -6.53
N SER A 187 10.72 7.52 -7.05
CA SER A 187 10.98 8.79 -7.72
C SER A 187 9.87 9.79 -7.51
N ILE A 188 10.24 11.06 -7.36
CA ILE A 188 9.31 12.20 -7.30
C ILE A 188 9.76 13.22 -8.35
N PRO A 189 8.84 13.92 -9.05
CA PRO A 189 9.21 15.06 -9.89
C PRO A 189 10.07 16.07 -9.12
N ALA A 190 11.24 16.46 -9.65
CA ALA A 190 12.15 17.34 -8.93
C ALA A 190 11.50 18.68 -8.56
N ARG A 191 10.61 19.19 -9.42
CA ARG A 191 9.80 20.39 -9.16
C ARG A 191 8.98 20.29 -7.87
N CYS A 192 8.34 19.14 -7.62
CA CYS A 192 7.55 18.95 -6.39
C CYS A 192 8.42 19.01 -5.14
N LEU A 193 9.62 18.46 -5.23
CA LEU A 193 10.55 18.48 -4.10
C LEU A 193 11.14 19.89 -3.88
N ALA A 194 11.35 20.65 -4.95
CA ALA A 194 11.75 22.06 -4.89
C ALA A 194 10.66 22.93 -4.24
N ASP A 195 9.40 22.77 -4.67
CA ASP A 195 8.23 23.46 -4.11
C ASP A 195 8.02 23.15 -2.63
N ALA A 196 8.27 21.90 -2.23
CA ALA A 196 8.24 21.48 -0.84
C ALA A 196 9.46 21.93 -0.03
N GLN A 197 10.40 22.68 -0.60
CA GLN A 197 11.63 23.14 0.03
C GLN A 197 12.46 21.98 0.62
N LEU A 198 12.63 20.90 -0.14
CA LEU A 198 13.35 19.69 0.28
C LEU A 198 12.75 19.01 1.54
N GLN A 199 11.45 19.21 1.80
CA GLN A 199 10.71 18.48 2.82
C GLN A 199 10.17 17.18 2.25
N GLU A 200 10.70 16.06 2.75
CA GLU A 200 10.48 14.73 2.19
C GLU A 200 10.08 13.72 3.26
N ASN A 201 9.36 12.68 2.83
CA ASN A 201 8.86 11.61 3.68
C ASN A 201 9.11 10.26 3.02
N PHE A 202 9.70 9.34 3.78
CA PHE A 202 9.97 7.96 3.38
C PHE A 202 9.12 6.99 4.20
N ALA A 203 8.44 6.05 3.52
CA ALA A 203 7.91 4.86 4.17
C ALA A 203 8.50 3.59 3.52
N LEU A 204 9.36 2.89 4.25
CA LEU A 204 9.94 1.62 3.80
C LEU A 204 8.97 0.48 4.11
N HIS A 205 8.59 -0.28 3.10
CA HIS A 205 7.83 -1.52 3.26
C HIS A 205 8.81 -2.68 3.34
N ALA A 206 8.95 -3.26 4.53
CA ALA A 206 9.91 -4.32 4.80
C ALA A 206 9.22 -5.62 5.25
N ASP A 207 9.75 -6.73 4.77
CA ASP A 207 9.34 -8.08 5.14
C ASP A 207 9.99 -8.56 6.44
N GLU A 208 9.52 -9.70 6.95
CA GLU A 208 10.04 -10.41 8.12
C GLU A 208 11.48 -10.92 7.96
N LEU A 209 12.03 -10.96 6.75
CA LEU A 209 13.43 -11.34 6.51
C LEU A 209 14.38 -10.14 6.36
N GLY A 210 13.90 -8.92 6.64
CA GLY A 210 14.68 -7.70 6.43
C GLY A 210 14.84 -7.30 4.94
N ASN A 211 14.06 -7.92 4.06
CA ASN A 211 13.95 -7.50 2.65
C ASN A 211 13.07 -6.25 2.54
N VAL A 212 13.50 -5.26 1.78
CA VAL A 212 12.70 -4.10 1.39
C VAL A 212 11.93 -4.46 0.13
N VAL A 213 10.62 -4.44 0.21
CA VAL A 213 9.71 -4.76 -0.91
C VAL A 213 9.33 -3.50 -1.68
N GLY A 214 9.23 -2.36 -0.98
CA GLY A 214 8.77 -1.10 -1.54
C GLY A 214 9.28 0.09 -0.76
N VAL A 215 9.39 1.23 -1.42
CA VAL A 215 9.70 2.53 -0.82
C VAL A 215 8.66 3.53 -1.28
N ASP A 216 7.87 4.04 -0.33
CA ASP A 216 7.04 5.22 -0.60
C ASP A 216 7.93 6.44 -0.40
N TYR A 217 8.13 7.21 -1.47
CA TYR A 217 8.83 8.48 -1.43
C TYR A 217 7.82 9.58 -1.78
N ALA A 218 7.57 10.49 -0.84
CA ALA A 218 6.61 11.58 -1.00
C ALA A 218 7.14 12.90 -0.42
N THR A 219 6.61 14.03 -0.87
CA THR A 219 6.87 15.35 -0.27
C THR A 219 5.93 15.61 0.90
N MET A 220 6.34 16.41 1.90
CA MET A 220 5.44 16.80 3.00
C MET A 220 4.42 17.88 2.60
N GLY A 221 4.56 18.47 1.39
CA GLY A 221 3.74 19.59 0.90
C GLY A 221 2.52 19.20 0.05
N GLY A 222 2.25 17.91 -0.13
CA GLY A 222 1.21 17.43 -1.05
C GLY A 222 1.68 17.40 -2.51
N ASP A 223 0.77 17.02 -3.41
CA ASP A 223 1.06 16.85 -4.83
C ASP A 223 1.28 18.21 -5.49
N CYS A 224 2.45 18.40 -6.10
CA CYS A 224 2.65 19.51 -7.04
C CYS A 224 2.08 19.11 -8.40
N ALA A 225 1.58 20.08 -9.18
CA ALA A 225 1.14 19.81 -10.54
C ALA A 225 2.39 19.60 -11.42
N PRO A 226 2.67 18.37 -11.91
CA PRO A 226 3.89 18.09 -12.65
C PRO A 226 4.00 18.96 -13.91
N ASN A 227 2.87 19.21 -14.58
CA ASN A 227 2.82 19.95 -15.84
C ASN A 227 2.16 21.33 -15.71
N GLY A 228 2.16 21.91 -14.51
CA GLY A 228 1.56 23.23 -14.30
C GLY A 228 2.41 24.34 -14.92
N GLU A 229 1.76 25.36 -15.50
CA GLU A 229 2.34 26.67 -15.87
C GLU A 229 2.91 27.45 -14.66
N ARG A 230 3.03 26.79 -13.51
CA ARG A 230 3.52 27.38 -12.28
C ARG A 230 5.03 27.62 -12.42
N GLU A 231 5.41 28.85 -12.11
CA GLU A 231 6.80 29.30 -12.11
C GLU A 231 7.67 28.37 -11.26
N ILE A 232 8.88 28.10 -11.76
CA ILE A 232 9.87 27.27 -11.08
C ILE A 232 10.24 27.94 -9.76
N THR A 233 9.93 27.29 -8.63
CA THR A 233 10.34 27.79 -7.31
C THR A 233 11.83 27.49 -7.11
N PRO A 234 12.70 28.52 -6.99
CA PRO A 234 14.10 28.28 -6.69
C PRO A 234 14.26 27.74 -5.25
N LEU A 235 15.33 26.97 -5.04
CA LEU A 235 15.72 26.59 -3.68
C LEU A 235 16.04 27.85 -2.86
N GLY A 236 15.56 27.90 -1.61
CA GLY A 236 15.84 29.01 -0.71
C GLY A 236 17.34 29.18 -0.44
N ALA A 237 17.74 30.31 0.17
CA ALA A 237 19.15 30.68 0.35
C ALA A 237 20.02 29.64 1.09
N ASN A 238 19.42 28.85 2.00
CA ASN A 238 20.08 27.76 2.70
C ASN A 238 19.22 26.48 2.60
N PRO A 239 19.32 25.73 1.51
CA PRO A 239 18.53 24.52 1.32
C PRO A 239 19.00 23.44 2.30
N VAL A 240 18.06 22.85 3.04
CA VAL A 240 18.34 21.76 4.01
C VAL A 240 17.27 20.69 3.86
N PHE A 241 17.69 19.43 3.77
CA PHE A 241 16.77 18.30 3.78
C PHE A 241 16.06 18.18 5.12
N ARG A 242 14.73 18.19 5.08
CA ARG A 242 13.88 17.92 6.24
C ARG A 242 13.14 16.63 5.97
N THR A 243 13.64 15.56 6.55
CA THR A 243 13.23 14.20 6.19
C THR A 243 12.53 13.51 7.34
N THR A 244 11.37 12.91 7.07
CA THR A 244 10.72 11.96 7.97
C THR A 244 10.83 10.55 7.39
N ALA A 245 11.03 9.55 8.25
CA ALA A 245 11.17 8.16 7.83
C ALA A 245 10.34 7.24 8.72
N ALA A 246 9.67 6.26 8.12
CA ALA A 246 8.91 5.23 8.81
C ALA A 246 9.10 3.87 8.16
N VAL A 247 8.94 2.79 8.94
CA VAL A 247 8.87 1.42 8.42
C VAL A 247 7.45 0.91 8.55
N ARG A 248 6.97 0.27 7.48
CA ARG A 248 5.71 -0.46 7.40
C ARG A 248 6.05 -1.93 7.17
N HIS A 249 5.34 -2.78 7.90
CA HIS A 249 5.40 -4.22 7.70
C HIS A 249 4.07 -4.71 7.14
N HIS A 250 4.13 -5.85 6.45
CA HIS A 250 2.91 -6.55 6.08
C HIS A 250 2.11 -6.86 7.35
N LYS A 251 0.79 -6.71 7.25
CA LYS A 251 -0.13 -7.12 8.31
C LYS A 251 -0.71 -8.46 7.91
N THR A 252 -0.54 -9.46 8.77
CA THR A 252 -1.28 -10.71 8.60
C THR A 252 -2.76 -10.40 8.76
N ALA A 253 -3.54 -10.68 7.71
CA ALA A 253 -4.98 -10.50 7.77
C ALA A 253 -5.58 -11.36 8.89
N PRO A 254 -6.61 -10.88 9.60
CA PRO A 254 -7.35 -11.73 10.52
C PRO A 254 -7.79 -13.01 9.81
N ARG A 255 -7.44 -14.17 10.36
CA ARG A 255 -7.91 -15.44 9.81
C ARG A 255 -9.43 -15.46 9.92
N LEU A 256 -10.10 -15.66 8.80
CA LEU A 256 -11.53 -15.96 8.84
C LEU A 256 -11.67 -17.30 9.57
N ASP A 257 -12.30 -17.27 10.73
CA ASP A 257 -12.73 -18.50 11.38
C ASP A 257 -13.89 -19.08 10.57
N PRO A 258 -13.75 -20.27 9.96
CA PRO A 258 -14.84 -20.89 9.20
C PRO A 258 -16.04 -21.28 10.08
N ARG A 259 -15.90 -21.25 11.40
CA ARG A 259 -16.97 -21.45 12.38
C ARG A 259 -17.44 -20.17 13.05
N ALA A 260 -16.76 -19.04 12.83
CA ALA A 260 -17.37 -17.77 13.16
C ALA A 260 -18.57 -17.62 12.23
N GLY A 261 -19.78 -17.61 12.79
CA GLY A 261 -20.97 -17.26 12.03
C GLY A 261 -20.68 -15.93 11.37
N THR A 262 -20.45 -15.95 10.06
CA THR A 262 -20.29 -14.74 9.27
C THR A 262 -21.58 -13.97 9.48
N ASP A 263 -21.56 -13.01 10.39
CA ASP A 263 -22.66 -12.08 10.53
C ASP A 263 -22.62 -11.25 9.25
N VAL A 264 -23.36 -11.72 8.25
CA VAL A 264 -23.65 -11.03 6.97
C VAL A 264 -24.57 -9.81 7.26
N ARG A 265 -24.38 -9.17 8.42
CA ARG A 265 -25.19 -8.08 8.95
C ARG A 265 -24.51 -6.72 8.78
N GLY A 266 -23.47 -6.69 7.95
CA GLY A 266 -22.96 -5.46 7.36
C GLY A 266 -23.82 -5.02 6.16
N HIS A 267 -23.95 -5.84 5.12
CA HIS A 267 -24.52 -5.37 3.83
C HIS A 267 -25.20 -6.48 3.00
N GLY A 268 -26.04 -7.32 3.61
CA GLY A 268 -26.97 -8.19 2.88
C GLY A 268 -28.41 -7.74 3.11
N GLY A 269 -29.12 -7.35 2.04
CA GLY A 269 -30.50 -6.86 2.09
C GLY A 269 -31.50 -7.82 2.78
N PRO A 270 -32.72 -7.34 3.07
CA PRO A 270 -33.69 -8.06 3.88
C PRO A 270 -34.26 -9.26 3.11
N GLY A 271 -33.65 -10.43 3.28
CA GLY A 271 -34.24 -11.64 2.72
C GLY A 271 -33.33 -12.85 2.65
N ALA A 272 -33.12 -13.55 3.77
CA ALA A 272 -33.06 -15.00 3.75
C ALA A 272 -33.24 -15.57 5.16
N LYS A 273 -34.36 -16.27 5.33
CA LYS A 273 -34.66 -17.15 6.45
C LYS A 273 -33.78 -18.42 6.37
N LYS A 274 -33.46 -18.94 7.55
CA LYS A 274 -33.18 -20.35 7.93
C LYS A 274 -31.72 -20.62 8.26
N GLU A 275 -31.52 -20.84 9.56
CA GLU A 275 -30.34 -21.50 10.11
C GLU A 275 -30.81 -22.88 10.61
N ARG A 276 -30.27 -23.94 9.99
CA ARG A 276 -30.46 -25.34 10.36
C ARG A 276 -29.18 -25.80 11.03
N ASP A 277 -29.27 -26.22 12.29
CA ASP A 277 -28.14 -26.82 12.99
C ASP A 277 -28.10 -28.35 12.71
N ALA A 278 -26.89 -28.89 12.63
CA ALA A 278 -26.59 -30.30 12.36
C ALA A 278 -26.65 -31.19 13.61
N ASP A 279 -26.83 -30.62 14.79
CA ASP A 279 -27.01 -31.34 16.05
C ASP A 279 -28.47 -31.16 16.49
N GLY A 280 -29.22 -32.24 16.59
CA GLY A 280 -30.68 -32.28 16.77
C GLY A 280 -31.23 -31.70 18.08
N ASN A 281 -30.90 -30.45 18.42
CA ASN A 281 -31.44 -29.76 19.57
C ASN A 281 -32.35 -28.60 19.14
N VAL A 282 -33.58 -28.63 19.65
CA VAL A 282 -34.67 -27.74 19.29
C VAL A 282 -34.38 -26.32 19.79
N LYS A 283 -34.33 -25.34 18.87
CA LYS A 283 -34.38 -23.90 19.21
C LYS A 283 -35.66 -23.63 20.01
N LYS A 284 -35.53 -23.41 21.32
CA LYS A 284 -36.62 -22.90 22.15
C LYS A 284 -37.09 -21.57 21.54
N LYS A 285 -38.37 -21.50 21.16
CA LYS A 285 -38.99 -20.26 20.67
C LYS A 285 -38.70 -19.13 21.67
N PRO A 286 -38.39 -17.90 21.22
CA PRO A 286 -38.25 -16.78 22.13
C PRO A 286 -39.54 -16.65 22.96
N PRO A 287 -39.45 -16.28 24.24
CA PRO A 287 -40.61 -16.15 25.12
C PRO A 287 -41.64 -15.22 24.46
N PRO A 288 -42.95 -15.50 24.61
CA PRO A 288 -43.98 -14.66 24.01
C PRO A 288 -43.77 -13.22 24.47
N SER A 289 -43.74 -12.28 23.53
CA SER A 289 -43.52 -10.87 23.84
C SER A 289 -44.54 -10.39 24.88
N PRO A 290 -44.10 -9.56 25.86
CA PRO A 290 -44.98 -9.08 26.92
C PRO A 290 -46.13 -8.27 26.34
N PHE A 291 -47.28 -8.27 27.03
CA PHE A 291 -48.53 -7.63 26.59
C PHE A 291 -48.32 -6.22 26.01
N MET A 292 -47.53 -5.37 26.66
CA MET A 292 -47.29 -4.01 26.16
C MET A 292 -46.63 -3.97 24.78
N ALA A 293 -45.74 -4.91 24.43
CA ALA A 293 -45.11 -4.95 23.11
C ALA A 293 -46.10 -5.27 21.98
N LYS A 294 -47.20 -5.99 22.28
CA LYS A 294 -48.24 -6.31 21.30
C LYS A 294 -49.28 -5.21 21.16
N TYR A 295 -49.60 -4.51 22.25
CA TYR A 295 -50.78 -3.65 22.30
C TYR A 295 -50.50 -2.14 22.43
N TRP A 296 -49.23 -1.71 22.57
CA TRP A 296 -48.91 -0.27 22.69
C TRP A 296 -49.46 0.58 21.55
N MET A 297 -49.46 0.04 20.31
CA MET A 297 -49.99 0.72 19.13
C MET A 297 -51.51 0.95 19.22
N TYR A 298 -52.25 0.16 19.98
CA TYR A 298 -53.70 0.33 20.17
C TYR A 298 -54.01 1.15 21.42
N VAL A 299 -53.21 1.02 22.48
CA VAL A 299 -53.41 1.73 23.74
C VAL A 299 -53.21 3.25 23.56
N LEU A 300 -52.18 3.68 22.82
CA LEU A 300 -51.90 5.11 22.61
C LEU A 300 -53.02 5.86 21.86
N PRO A 301 -53.51 5.40 20.68
CA PRO A 301 -54.61 6.05 19.98
C PRO A 301 -55.93 6.01 20.77
N ALA A 302 -56.21 4.89 21.46
CA ALA A 302 -57.42 4.76 22.27
C ALA A 302 -57.45 5.76 23.43
N MET A 303 -56.31 5.96 24.11
CA MET A 303 -56.18 6.99 25.15
C MET A 303 -56.36 8.41 24.59
N PHE A 304 -55.83 8.69 23.40
CA PHE A 304 -56.00 10.00 22.76
C PHE A 304 -57.44 10.30 22.38
N LEU A 305 -58.17 9.30 21.88
CA LEU A 305 -59.61 9.42 21.61
C LEU A 305 -60.40 9.65 22.90
N LEU A 306 -60.10 8.90 23.96
CA LEU A 306 -60.77 9.06 25.25
C LEU A 306 -60.53 10.46 25.84
N SER A 307 -59.33 11.00 25.69
CA SER A 307 -58.99 12.36 26.14
C SER A 307 -59.77 13.46 25.41
N ASN A 308 -60.06 13.28 24.11
CA ASN A 308 -60.85 14.25 23.35
C ASN A 308 -62.37 14.14 23.62
N VAL A 309 -62.85 12.94 23.99
CA VAL A 309 -64.26 12.75 24.37
C VAL A 309 -64.55 13.31 25.76
N LEU A 310 -63.64 13.12 26.72
CA LEU A 310 -63.80 13.64 28.09
C LEU A 310 -63.62 15.16 28.17
N ASN A 311 -62.78 15.75 27.32
CA ASN A 311 -62.58 17.19 27.22
C ASN A 311 -62.75 17.65 25.76
N PRO A 312 -64.00 17.79 25.28
CA PRO A 312 -64.23 18.36 23.95
C PRO A 312 -63.73 19.82 23.92
N PRO A 313 -63.11 20.26 22.81
CA PRO A 313 -62.61 21.62 22.70
C PRO A 313 -63.77 22.63 22.84
N PRO A 314 -63.58 23.75 23.56
CA PRO A 314 -64.63 24.76 23.72
C PRO A 314 -65.02 25.33 22.35
N PRO A 315 -66.32 25.60 22.12
CA PRO A 315 -66.77 26.11 20.83
C PRO A 315 -66.10 27.47 20.52
N PRO A 316 -65.79 27.74 19.24
CA PRO A 316 -65.17 29.00 18.85
C PRO A 316 -66.08 30.18 19.22
N LYS A 317 -65.52 31.16 19.94
CA LYS A 317 -66.22 32.42 20.24
C LYS A 317 -66.40 33.21 18.94
N ASN A 318 -67.60 33.19 18.38
CA ASN A 318 -67.99 34.07 17.29
C ASN A 318 -67.88 35.53 17.77
N LYS A 319 -66.99 36.31 17.15
CA LYS A 319 -67.01 37.77 17.28
C LYS A 319 -68.18 38.27 16.43
N ALA A 320 -69.32 38.52 17.07
CA ALA A 320 -70.36 39.37 16.50
C ALA A 320 -70.01 40.84 16.78
N SER A 321 -70.41 41.67 15.81
CA SER A 321 -70.27 43.13 15.67
C SER A 321 -70.47 43.96 16.93
#